data_AF-A0A1G6XXS1-F1
#
_entry.id   AF-A0A1G6XXS1-F1
#
_cell.length_a   1.000
_cell.length_b   1.000
_cell.length_c   1.000
_cell.angle_alpha   90.00
_cell.angle_beta   90.00
_cell.angle_gamma   90.00
#
_symmetry.space_group_name_H-M   'P 1'
#
loop_
_entity.id
_entity.type
_entity.pdbx_description
1 polymer ?
#
loop_
_entity_poly.entity_id
_entity_poly.type
_entity_poly.pdbx_seq_one_letter_code
_entity_poly.pdbx_strand_id
1 'polypeptide(L)'
;MTFGLLPPAIALMITVSALLLFAYARRGKAGAAVQLIFAVYAANYGVFTWAYGNPSAAADYATLIVGALEGPAIWWLAQTKNSENTGLPAWQHILVPASLLLMAAILPPTYISLSFGALSVTRLAYVLAAGFIIWPHLKTSPKARWVVWVGLLAAATAGLSVLKLSALGVFLMDNSWYAPTWLIVLKSIGISAAVLTLLWWAMVKPEILLGRRPKGETKAATTDEQDLYKRFTEMMRKDRLFLHETLKISDAAEVLSVLPRELSEAINRSSGNSFKAEVRRLRISFACTLLLGEPKTSVLEIAHRSGFATKSVFNTAFKEVTGLSPSAYRKKGHQS
;
A
#
# COMPACT_ATOMS: atom_id res chain seq x y z
N MET A 1 -16.72 -19.75 34.86
CA MET A 1 -15.24 -19.66 34.97
C MET A 1 -14.58 -19.93 33.62
N THR A 2 -14.69 -19.02 32.64
CA THR A 2 -14.11 -19.18 31.28
C THR A 2 -13.44 -17.89 30.80
N PHE A 3 -12.74 -17.19 31.69
CA PHE A 3 -12.07 -15.91 31.36
C PHE A 3 -10.56 -16.06 31.08
N GLY A 4 -9.96 -17.24 31.27
CA GLY A 4 -8.50 -17.40 31.26
C GLY A 4 -7.78 -17.17 29.92
N LEU A 5 -8.47 -17.35 28.78
CA LEU A 5 -7.84 -17.29 27.45
C LEU A 5 -8.08 -15.97 26.68
N LEU A 6 -9.01 -15.12 27.13
CA LEU A 6 -9.24 -13.81 26.48
C LEU A 6 -8.09 -12.80 26.70
N PRO A 7 -7.55 -12.62 27.92
CA PRO A 7 -6.47 -11.65 28.17
C PRO A 7 -5.18 -11.90 27.37
N PRO A 8 -4.68 -13.15 27.22
CA PRO A 8 -3.51 -13.44 26.40
C PRO A 8 -3.71 -13.12 24.91
N ALA A 9 -4.91 -13.37 24.37
CA ALA A 9 -5.22 -13.09 22.97
C ALA A 9 -5.27 -11.57 22.68
N ILE A 10 -5.82 -10.77 23.62
CA ILE A 10 -5.79 -9.30 23.54
C ILE A 10 -4.36 -8.79 23.61
N ALA A 11 -3.58 -9.28 24.58
CA ALA A 11 -2.19 -8.88 24.74
C ALA A 11 -1.39 -9.20 23.47
N LEU A 12 -1.55 -10.40 22.89
CA LEU A 12 -0.90 -10.76 21.64
C LEU A 12 -1.30 -9.84 20.47
N MET A 13 -2.59 -9.53 20.32
CA MET A 13 -3.08 -8.63 19.26
C MET A 13 -2.55 -7.20 19.41
N ILE A 14 -2.52 -6.66 20.63
CA ILE A 14 -1.97 -5.34 20.93
C ILE A 14 -0.45 -5.33 20.70
N THR A 15 0.26 -6.35 21.17
CA THR A 15 1.73 -6.48 20.99
C THR A 15 2.10 -6.61 19.51
N VAL A 16 1.37 -7.44 18.75
CA VAL A 16 1.55 -7.57 17.30
C VAL A 16 1.27 -6.23 16.61
N SER A 17 0.17 -5.55 16.95
CA SER A 17 -0.17 -4.25 16.37
C SER A 17 0.87 -3.16 16.69
N ALA A 18 1.41 -3.15 17.91
CA ALA A 18 2.47 -2.23 18.33
C ALA A 18 3.80 -2.49 17.60
N LEU A 19 4.21 -3.75 17.47
CA LEU A 19 5.42 -4.14 16.72
C LEU A 19 5.33 -3.74 15.24
N LEU A 20 4.13 -3.75 14.68
CA LEU A 20 3.89 -3.38 13.28
C LEU A 20 3.76 -1.88 13.07
N LEU A 21 3.14 -1.17 14.01
CA LEU A 21 3.23 0.29 14.07
C LEU A 21 4.70 0.71 14.04
N PHE A 22 5.55 0.03 14.81
CA PHE A 22 6.99 0.28 14.80
C PHE A 22 7.67 -0.11 13.46
N ALA A 23 7.39 -1.30 12.92
CA ALA A 23 8.03 -1.80 11.69
C ALA A 23 7.63 -1.03 10.41
N TYR A 24 6.40 -0.49 10.36
CA TYR A 24 5.84 0.17 9.17
C TYR A 24 5.79 1.70 9.24
N ALA A 25 6.11 2.32 10.38
CA ALA A 25 6.02 3.79 10.57
C ALA A 25 6.86 4.60 9.58
N ARG A 26 7.82 3.96 8.89
CA ARG A 26 8.74 4.61 7.94
C ARG A 26 8.49 4.27 6.46
N ARG A 27 7.36 3.65 6.09
CA ARG A 27 7.19 3.04 4.74
C ARG A 27 6.04 3.61 3.87
N GLY A 28 5.81 4.92 3.90
CA GLY A 28 4.93 5.63 2.96
C GLY A 28 3.43 5.29 3.06
N LYS A 29 2.64 5.68 2.06
CA LYS A 29 1.15 5.60 2.10
C LYS A 29 0.60 4.19 2.31
N ALA A 30 1.21 3.16 1.69
CA ALA A 30 0.79 1.77 1.85
C ALA A 30 1.08 1.23 3.26
N GLY A 31 2.23 1.60 3.84
CA GLY A 31 2.56 1.25 5.23
C GLY A 31 1.57 1.87 6.22
N ALA A 32 1.21 3.14 6.04
CA ALA A 32 0.21 3.82 6.86
C ALA A 32 -1.19 3.16 6.73
N ALA A 33 -1.59 2.72 5.54
CA ALA A 33 -2.86 2.04 5.34
C ALA A 33 -2.91 0.67 6.03
N VAL A 34 -1.81 -0.10 5.97
CA VAL A 34 -1.69 -1.37 6.72
C VAL A 34 -1.79 -1.09 8.22
N GLN A 35 -1.06 -0.10 8.74
CA GLN A 35 -1.14 0.27 10.15
C GLN A 35 -2.55 0.63 10.61
N LEU A 36 -3.29 1.38 9.78
CA LEU A 36 -4.67 1.74 10.07
C LEU A 36 -5.57 0.50 10.18
N ILE A 37 -5.46 -0.45 9.25
CA ILE A 37 -6.21 -1.71 9.31
C ILE A 37 -5.94 -2.42 10.64
N PHE A 38 -4.68 -2.58 11.01
CA PHE A 38 -4.28 -3.25 12.24
C PHE A 38 -4.77 -2.54 13.50
N ALA A 39 -4.63 -1.20 13.55
CA ALA A 39 -5.12 -0.40 14.66
C ALA A 39 -6.63 -0.56 14.83
N VAL A 40 -7.39 -0.58 13.73
CA VAL A 40 -8.85 -0.79 13.75
C VAL A 40 -9.20 -2.21 14.20
N TYR A 41 -8.49 -3.25 13.73
CA TYR A 41 -8.71 -4.62 14.18
C TYR A 41 -8.41 -4.81 15.67
N ALA A 42 -7.30 -4.25 16.16
CA ALA A 42 -6.93 -4.30 17.57
C ALA A 42 -7.95 -3.56 18.44
N ALA A 43 -8.38 -2.38 18.01
CA ALA A 43 -9.43 -1.61 18.69
C ALA A 43 -10.75 -2.40 18.73
N ASN A 44 -11.17 -2.99 17.60
CA ASN A 44 -12.41 -3.77 17.55
C ASN A 44 -12.34 -4.98 18.49
N TYR A 45 -11.21 -5.68 18.50
CA TYR A 45 -11.03 -6.84 19.36
C TYR A 45 -11.01 -6.47 20.86
N GLY A 46 -10.35 -5.36 21.20
CA GLY A 46 -10.33 -4.82 22.56
C GLY A 46 -11.73 -4.43 23.03
N VAL A 47 -12.48 -3.70 22.20
CA VAL A 47 -13.85 -3.28 22.51
C VAL A 47 -14.81 -4.47 22.60
N PHE A 48 -14.72 -5.43 21.68
CA PHE A 48 -15.52 -6.66 21.73
C PHE A 48 -15.25 -7.47 23.01
N THR A 49 -13.99 -7.59 23.41
CA THR A 49 -13.64 -8.30 24.63
C THR A 49 -14.13 -7.58 25.89
N TRP A 50 -13.99 -6.25 25.91
CA TRP A 50 -14.53 -5.43 26.99
C TRP A 50 -16.06 -5.55 27.07
N ALA A 51 -16.75 -5.50 25.93
CA ALA A 51 -18.20 -5.66 25.81
C ALA A 51 -18.66 -7.04 26.31
N TYR A 52 -17.88 -8.09 26.02
CA TYR A 52 -18.16 -9.43 26.53
C TYR A 52 -18.09 -9.51 28.06
N GLY A 53 -17.14 -8.80 28.68
CA GLY A 53 -17.02 -8.71 30.14
C GLY A 53 -17.99 -7.74 30.80
N ASN A 54 -18.56 -6.80 30.03
CA ASN A 54 -19.43 -5.73 30.50
C ASN A 54 -20.65 -5.58 29.57
N PRO A 55 -21.54 -6.59 29.52
CA PRO A 55 -22.65 -6.60 28.58
C PRO A 55 -23.59 -5.43 28.86
N SER A 56 -23.70 -4.52 27.91
CA SER A 56 -24.59 -3.37 27.95
C SER A 56 -24.84 -2.87 26.54
N ALA A 57 -25.96 -2.15 26.33
CA ALA A 57 -26.24 -1.56 25.03
C ALA A 57 -25.08 -0.66 24.56
N ALA A 58 -24.47 0.11 25.46
CA ALA A 58 -23.30 0.94 25.18
C ALA A 58 -22.11 0.12 24.64
N ALA A 59 -21.89 -1.08 25.19
CA ALA A 59 -20.84 -1.99 24.74
C ALA A 59 -21.11 -2.56 23.34
N ASP A 60 -22.36 -2.87 23.04
CA ASP A 60 -22.77 -3.35 21.71
C ASP A 60 -22.62 -2.24 20.66
N TYR A 61 -23.02 -1.00 20.99
CA TYR A 61 -22.82 0.16 20.12
C TYR A 61 -21.33 0.44 19.89
N ALA A 62 -20.50 0.39 20.94
CA ALA A 62 -19.06 0.58 20.80
C ALA A 62 -18.44 -0.45 19.86
N THR A 63 -18.85 -1.72 19.98
CA THR A 63 -18.40 -2.81 19.10
C THR A 63 -18.84 -2.56 17.65
N LEU A 64 -20.06 -2.09 17.42
CA LEU A 64 -20.56 -1.77 16.10
C LEU A 64 -19.80 -0.59 15.46
N ILE A 65 -19.53 0.47 16.22
CA ILE A 65 -18.79 1.66 15.77
C ILE A 65 -17.40 1.26 15.29
N VAL A 66 -16.62 0.60 16.14
CA VAL A 66 -15.23 0.26 15.81
C VAL A 66 -15.21 -0.80 14.71
N GLY A 67 -16.16 -1.73 14.75
CA GLY A 67 -16.30 -2.75 13.71
C GLY A 67 -16.61 -2.17 12.33
N ALA A 68 -17.35 -1.06 12.23
CA ALA A 68 -17.68 -0.42 10.96
C ALA A 68 -16.49 0.26 10.27
N LEU A 69 -15.40 0.52 11.01
CA LEU A 69 -14.18 1.13 10.48
C LEU A 69 -13.29 0.15 9.72
N GLU A 70 -13.50 -1.17 9.88
CA GLU A 70 -12.69 -2.20 9.21
C GLU A 70 -12.79 -2.10 7.67
N GLY A 71 -14.00 -1.92 7.15
CA GLY A 71 -14.25 -1.79 5.71
C GLY A 71 -13.52 -0.60 5.08
N PRO A 72 -13.72 0.63 5.57
CA PRO A 72 -12.99 1.82 5.12
C PRO A 72 -11.46 1.67 5.21
N ALA A 73 -10.92 1.01 6.26
CA ALA A 73 -9.49 0.77 6.39
C ALA A 73 -8.95 -0.15 5.28
N ILE A 74 -9.69 -1.23 4.95
CA ILE A 74 -9.37 -2.14 3.84
C ILE A 74 -9.43 -1.40 2.49
N TRP A 75 -10.43 -0.55 2.30
CA TRP A 75 -10.57 0.27 1.10
C TRP A 75 -9.40 1.24 0.91
N TRP A 76 -8.96 1.89 1.99
CA TRP A 76 -7.81 2.79 1.94
C TRP A 76 -6.56 2.07 1.43
N LEU A 77 -6.31 0.84 1.89
CA LEU A 77 -5.20 0.03 1.38
C LEU A 77 -5.33 -0.23 -0.13
N ALA A 78 -6.51 -0.58 -0.62
CA ALA A 78 -6.76 -0.78 -2.05
C ALA A 78 -6.49 0.51 -2.86
N GLN A 79 -6.92 1.67 -2.37
CA GLN A 79 -6.67 2.97 -2.98
C GLN A 79 -5.18 3.31 -3.10
N THR A 80 -4.30 2.79 -2.23
CA THR A 80 -2.85 3.00 -2.39
C THR A 80 -2.26 2.36 -3.64
N LYS A 81 -3.00 1.45 -4.28
CA LYS A 81 -2.63 0.77 -5.52
C LYS A 81 -3.43 1.25 -6.73
N ASN A 82 -4.49 2.02 -6.53
CA ASN A 82 -5.29 2.54 -7.61
C ASN A 82 -4.66 3.84 -8.15
N SER A 83 -3.96 3.76 -9.29
CA SER A 83 -3.35 4.94 -9.93
C SER A 83 -4.37 5.85 -10.60
N GLU A 84 -5.57 5.35 -10.91
CA GLU A 84 -6.62 6.08 -11.63
C GLU A 84 -7.62 6.77 -10.68
N ASN A 85 -7.49 6.54 -9.37
CA ASN A 85 -8.40 7.06 -8.34
C ASN A 85 -9.89 6.76 -8.66
N THR A 86 -10.14 5.64 -9.32
CA THR A 86 -11.47 5.16 -9.71
C THR A 86 -12.16 4.53 -8.51
N GLY A 87 -13.23 5.16 -8.01
CA GLY A 87 -13.98 4.71 -6.86
C GLY A 87 -14.68 5.85 -6.12
N LEU A 88 -15.42 5.53 -5.06
CA LEU A 88 -16.08 6.54 -4.24
C LEU A 88 -15.03 7.43 -3.54
N PRO A 89 -15.20 8.76 -3.49
CA PRO A 89 -14.33 9.65 -2.73
C PRO A 89 -14.32 9.29 -1.24
N ALA A 90 -13.18 9.52 -0.57
CA ALA A 90 -12.90 9.05 0.80
C ALA A 90 -14.01 9.39 1.82
N TRP A 91 -14.68 10.53 1.68
CA TRP A 91 -15.76 10.96 2.57
C TRP A 91 -17.01 10.07 2.47
N GLN A 92 -17.28 9.44 1.33
CA GLN A 92 -18.46 8.58 1.15
C GLN A 92 -18.35 7.26 1.90
N HIS A 93 -17.14 6.85 2.28
CA HIS A 93 -16.93 5.67 3.13
C HIS A 93 -17.35 5.90 4.58
N ILE A 94 -17.58 7.16 4.99
CA ILE A 94 -18.16 7.53 6.29
C ILE A 94 -19.66 7.19 6.34
N LEU A 95 -20.32 7.14 5.17
CA LEU A 95 -21.75 6.83 5.09
C LEU A 95 -22.07 5.39 5.55
N VAL A 96 -21.12 4.47 5.44
CA VAL A 96 -21.32 3.08 5.87
C VAL A 96 -21.34 2.97 7.40
N PRO A 97 -20.34 3.47 8.17
CA PRO A 97 -20.47 3.59 9.61
C PRO A 97 -21.69 4.41 10.04
N ALA A 98 -21.98 5.53 9.38
CA ALA A 98 -23.11 6.38 9.74
C ALA A 98 -24.47 5.68 9.56
N SER A 99 -24.65 4.94 8.47
CA SER A 99 -25.90 4.19 8.23
C SER A 99 -26.09 3.02 9.19
N LEU A 100 -25.02 2.32 9.57
CA LEU A 100 -25.08 1.27 10.59
C LEU A 100 -25.41 1.83 11.97
N LEU A 101 -24.90 3.01 12.31
CA LEU A 101 -25.21 3.69 13.57
C LEU A 101 -26.64 4.22 13.59
N LEU A 102 -27.10 4.78 12.48
CA LEU A 102 -28.50 5.21 12.33
C LEU A 102 -29.44 4.01 12.50
N MET A 103 -29.12 2.88 11.84
CA MET A 103 -29.91 1.66 11.96
C MET A 103 -29.91 1.14 13.41
N ALA A 104 -28.77 1.14 14.08
CA ALA A 104 -28.67 0.72 15.47
C ALA A 104 -29.40 1.66 16.44
N ALA A 105 -29.44 2.98 16.16
CA ALA A 105 -30.13 3.96 16.98
C ALA A 105 -31.68 3.90 16.84
N ILE A 106 -32.17 3.45 15.68
CA ILE A 106 -33.62 3.36 15.39
C ILE A 106 -34.18 2.00 15.83
N LEU A 107 -33.39 0.94 15.73
CA LEU A 107 -33.83 -0.41 16.09
C LEU A 107 -33.89 -0.60 17.61
N PRO A 108 -34.94 -1.26 18.14
CA PRO A 108 -34.95 -1.69 19.54
C PRO A 108 -33.70 -2.53 19.86
N PRO A 109 -33.15 -2.48 21.08
CA PRO A 109 -31.92 -3.21 21.44
C PRO A 109 -31.96 -4.71 21.15
N THR A 110 -33.15 -5.32 21.16
CA THR A 110 -33.38 -6.72 20.79
C THR A 110 -33.00 -7.06 19.35
N TYR A 111 -32.94 -6.07 18.46
CA TYR A 111 -32.63 -6.22 17.04
C TYR A 111 -31.19 -5.81 16.68
N ILE A 112 -30.33 -5.54 17.66
CA ILE A 112 -28.93 -5.16 17.43
C ILE A 112 -28.13 -6.22 16.66
N SER A 113 -28.57 -7.49 16.71
CA SER A 113 -28.05 -8.60 15.92
C SER A 113 -28.18 -8.39 14.41
N LEU A 114 -29.23 -7.69 13.95
CA LEU A 114 -29.39 -7.30 12.54
C LEU A 114 -28.30 -6.31 12.10
N SER A 115 -27.90 -5.40 12.99
CA SER A 115 -26.80 -4.46 12.74
C SER A 115 -25.45 -5.15 12.61
N PHE A 116 -25.19 -6.19 13.40
CA PHE A 116 -24.00 -7.04 13.24
C PHE A 116 -24.04 -7.86 11.93
N GLY A 117 -25.22 -8.30 11.50
CA GLY A 117 -25.43 -8.91 10.19
C GLY A 117 -25.10 -7.95 9.04
N ALA A 118 -25.66 -6.75 9.06
CA ALA A 118 -25.38 -5.70 8.07
C ALA A 118 -23.90 -5.29 8.05
N LEU A 119 -23.25 -5.24 9.22
CA LEU A 119 -21.81 -5.00 9.34
C LEU A 119 -20.99 -6.10 8.62
N SER A 120 -21.44 -7.35 8.64
CA SER A 120 -20.74 -8.45 7.97
C SER A 120 -20.88 -8.39 6.45
N VAL A 121 -22.07 -8.04 5.96
CA VAL A 121 -22.33 -7.85 4.53
C VAL A 121 -21.47 -6.70 3.98
N THR A 122 -21.42 -5.57 4.69
CA THR A 122 -20.61 -4.41 4.27
C THR A 122 -19.12 -4.75 4.24
N ARG A 123 -18.59 -5.48 5.23
CA ARG A 123 -17.19 -5.96 5.22
C ARG A 123 -16.89 -6.84 4.02
N LEU A 124 -17.78 -7.80 3.71
CA LEU A 124 -17.62 -8.66 2.54
C LEU A 124 -17.59 -7.83 1.25
N ALA A 125 -18.48 -6.85 1.10
CA ALA A 125 -18.49 -5.94 -0.04
C ALA A 125 -17.16 -5.17 -0.18
N TYR A 126 -16.60 -4.67 0.93
CA TYR A 126 -15.31 -3.99 0.95
C TYR A 126 -14.14 -4.90 0.54
N VAL A 127 -14.12 -6.14 1.03
CA VAL A 127 -13.08 -7.11 0.66
C VAL A 127 -13.17 -7.47 -0.82
N LEU A 128 -14.37 -7.70 -1.35
CA LEU A 128 -14.57 -7.99 -2.77
C LEU A 128 -14.14 -6.81 -3.65
N ALA A 129 -14.53 -5.59 -3.27
CA ALA A 129 -14.15 -4.38 -3.99
C ALA A 129 -12.63 -4.12 -3.95
N ALA A 130 -12.00 -4.29 -2.78
CA ALA A 130 -10.54 -4.22 -2.65
C ALA A 130 -9.84 -5.32 -3.47
N GLY A 131 -10.39 -6.53 -3.46
CA GLY A 131 -9.91 -7.64 -4.28
C GLY A 131 -9.91 -7.29 -5.77
N PHE A 132 -10.98 -6.69 -6.29
CA PHE A 132 -11.09 -6.27 -7.68
C PHE A 132 -10.02 -5.24 -8.09
N ILE A 133 -9.75 -4.25 -7.24
CA ILE A 133 -8.74 -3.21 -7.48
C ILE A 133 -7.32 -3.79 -7.46
N ILE A 134 -7.06 -4.69 -6.50
CA ILE A 134 -5.72 -5.25 -6.30
C ILE A 134 -5.45 -6.39 -7.29
N TRP A 135 -6.48 -7.08 -7.80
CA TRP A 135 -6.36 -8.25 -8.68
C TRP A 135 -5.49 -8.05 -9.94
N PRO A 136 -5.65 -6.97 -10.74
CA PRO A 136 -4.78 -6.71 -11.90
C PRO A 136 -3.30 -6.60 -11.54
N HIS A 137 -2.99 -6.19 -10.30
CA HIS A 137 -1.62 -6.05 -9.80
C HIS A 137 -1.04 -7.38 -9.30
N LEU A 138 -1.90 -8.36 -8.95
CA LEU A 138 -1.48 -9.65 -8.39
C LEU A 138 -1.41 -10.76 -9.44
N LYS A 139 -2.18 -10.67 -10.54
CA LYS A 139 -2.17 -11.68 -11.62
C LYS A 139 -0.80 -11.86 -12.29
N THR A 140 0.06 -10.85 -12.21
CA THR A 140 1.41 -10.83 -12.80
C THR A 140 2.43 -11.66 -12.02
N SER A 141 2.12 -12.08 -10.78
CA SER A 141 3.02 -12.88 -9.94
C SER A 141 2.32 -14.19 -9.49
N PRO A 142 2.77 -15.37 -9.95
CA PRO A 142 2.20 -16.67 -9.54
C PRO A 142 2.19 -16.88 -8.03
N LYS A 143 3.20 -16.36 -7.33
CA LYS A 143 3.34 -16.45 -5.86
C LYS A 143 2.41 -15.49 -5.12
N ALA A 144 1.92 -14.43 -5.77
CA ALA A 144 1.00 -13.45 -5.17
C ALA A 144 -0.47 -13.86 -5.28
N ARG A 145 -0.82 -14.74 -6.24
CA ARG A 145 -2.18 -15.27 -6.43
C ARG A 145 -2.69 -16.06 -5.22
N TRP A 146 -1.84 -16.87 -4.58
CA TRP A 146 -2.23 -17.65 -3.40
C TRP A 146 -2.59 -16.78 -2.19
N VAL A 147 -2.00 -15.59 -2.04
CA VAL A 147 -2.30 -14.69 -0.93
C VAL A 147 -3.69 -14.04 -1.05
N VAL A 148 -4.15 -13.80 -2.28
CA VAL A 148 -5.53 -13.38 -2.53
C VAL A 148 -6.50 -14.47 -2.07
N TRP A 149 -6.22 -15.73 -2.43
CA TRP A 149 -7.07 -16.84 -2.01
C TRP A 149 -7.07 -17.04 -0.51
N VAL A 150 -5.92 -16.87 0.17
CA VAL A 150 -5.84 -16.92 1.64
C VAL A 150 -6.58 -15.74 2.28
N GLY A 151 -6.46 -14.53 1.73
CA GLY A 151 -7.16 -13.34 2.24
C GLY A 151 -8.68 -13.41 2.01
N LEU A 152 -9.11 -13.89 0.84
CA LEU A 152 -10.52 -14.13 0.52
C LEU A 152 -11.08 -15.27 1.38
N LEU A 153 -10.33 -16.34 1.62
CA LEU A 153 -10.72 -17.44 2.51
C LEU A 153 -10.82 -16.98 3.96
N ALA A 154 -9.90 -16.11 4.43
CA ALA A 154 -9.96 -15.52 5.76
C ALA A 154 -11.17 -14.57 5.92
N ALA A 155 -11.44 -13.75 4.92
CA ALA A 155 -12.61 -12.87 4.90
C ALA A 155 -13.92 -13.66 4.79
N ALA A 156 -13.95 -14.72 3.99
CA ALA A 156 -15.09 -15.61 3.86
C ALA A 156 -15.35 -16.39 5.15
N THR A 157 -14.31 -16.89 5.82
CA THR A 157 -14.44 -17.58 7.12
C THR A 157 -14.85 -16.62 8.24
N ALA A 158 -14.33 -15.39 8.25
CA ALA A 158 -14.81 -14.34 9.16
C ALA A 158 -16.28 -13.97 8.89
N GLY A 159 -16.69 -13.82 7.62
CA GLY A 159 -18.07 -13.53 7.22
C GLY A 159 -19.04 -14.67 7.54
N LEU A 160 -18.67 -15.92 7.25
CA LEU A 160 -19.47 -17.11 7.58
C LEU A 160 -19.64 -17.27 9.08
N SER A 161 -18.60 -16.98 9.86
CA SER A 161 -18.64 -17.10 11.32
C SER A 161 -19.64 -16.10 11.93
N VAL A 162 -19.78 -14.91 11.35
CA VAL A 162 -20.73 -13.90 11.84
C VAL A 162 -22.15 -14.16 11.34
N LEU A 163 -22.33 -14.62 10.09
CA LEU A 163 -23.64 -15.07 9.57
C LEU A 163 -24.22 -16.24 10.37
N LYS A 164 -23.37 -17.17 10.82
CA LYS A 164 -23.78 -18.27 11.70
C LYS A 164 -24.12 -17.81 13.11
N LEU A 165 -23.43 -16.79 13.64
CA LEU A 165 -23.75 -16.20 14.95
C LEU A 165 -25.07 -15.42 14.94
N SER A 166 -25.39 -14.70 13.86
CA SER A 166 -26.67 -13.99 13.73
C SER A 166 -27.83 -14.94 13.48
N ALA A 167 -27.67 -15.96 12.64
CA ALA A 167 -28.68 -17.00 12.42
C ALA A 167 -28.92 -17.85 13.67
N LEU A 168 -27.85 -18.18 14.41
CA LEU A 168 -27.93 -18.91 15.67
C LEU A 168 -28.52 -18.04 16.79
N GLY A 169 -28.24 -16.74 16.83
CA GLY A 169 -28.83 -15.82 17.82
C GLY A 169 -30.35 -15.61 17.64
N VAL A 170 -30.84 -15.62 16.40
CA VAL A 170 -32.29 -15.60 16.11
C VAL A 170 -32.94 -16.96 16.43
N PHE A 171 -32.23 -18.07 16.21
CA PHE A 171 -32.69 -19.42 16.56
C PHE A 171 -32.67 -19.69 18.07
N LEU A 172 -31.74 -19.09 18.81
CA LEU A 172 -31.56 -19.23 20.27
C LEU A 172 -32.28 -18.14 21.08
N MET A 173 -33.27 -17.44 20.53
CA MET A 173 -34.17 -16.58 21.31
C MET A 173 -35.10 -17.37 22.27
N ASP A 174 -34.73 -18.61 22.62
CA ASP A 174 -34.96 -19.16 23.95
C ASP A 174 -33.80 -18.72 24.90
N ASN A 175 -33.93 -17.46 25.31
CA ASN A 175 -33.45 -16.80 26.54
C ASN A 175 -32.06 -17.09 27.17
N SER A 176 -31.03 -17.49 26.42
CA SER A 176 -29.65 -17.45 26.95
C SER A 176 -28.65 -16.87 25.95
N TRP A 177 -28.44 -15.56 26.04
CA TRP A 177 -27.62 -14.69 25.18
C TRP A 177 -26.11 -15.05 25.08
N TYR A 178 -25.66 -16.15 25.69
CA TYR A 178 -24.26 -16.53 25.67
C TYR A 178 -23.98 -17.42 24.45
N ALA A 179 -23.56 -16.79 23.35
CA ALA A 179 -22.87 -17.51 22.30
C ALA A 179 -21.75 -18.36 22.94
N PRO A 180 -21.61 -19.66 22.58
CA PRO A 180 -20.58 -20.49 23.18
C PRO A 180 -19.21 -19.83 23.02
N THR A 181 -18.53 -19.57 24.14
CA THR A 181 -17.25 -18.86 24.21
C THR A 181 -16.18 -19.42 23.26
N TRP A 182 -16.26 -20.70 22.93
CA TRP A 182 -15.38 -21.35 21.96
C TRP A 182 -15.51 -20.81 20.53
N LEU A 183 -16.68 -20.31 20.11
CA LEU A 183 -16.87 -19.67 18.79
C LEU A 183 -16.14 -18.32 18.69
N ILE A 184 -16.11 -17.57 19.80
CA ILE A 184 -15.32 -16.34 19.89
C ILE A 184 -13.84 -16.68 19.73
N VAL A 185 -13.36 -17.71 20.44
CA VAL A 185 -11.98 -18.17 20.36
C VAL A 185 -11.60 -18.62 18.95
N LEU A 186 -12.45 -19.38 18.26
CA LEU A 186 -12.20 -19.81 16.87
C LEU A 186 -12.15 -18.63 15.90
N LYS A 187 -13.04 -17.64 16.06
CA LYS A 187 -13.02 -16.39 15.28
C LYS A 187 -11.71 -15.62 15.50
N SER A 188 -11.26 -15.51 16.76
CA SER A 188 -10.01 -14.85 17.12
C SER A 188 -8.79 -15.55 16.55
N ILE A 189 -8.77 -16.89 16.56
CA ILE A 189 -7.71 -17.70 15.97
C ILE A 189 -7.68 -17.53 14.45
N GLY A 190 -8.83 -17.57 13.77
CA GLY A 190 -8.91 -17.39 12.33
C GLY A 190 -8.42 -16.01 11.87
N ILE A 191 -8.85 -14.95 12.55
CA ILE A 191 -8.40 -13.58 12.27
C ILE A 191 -6.90 -13.45 12.57
N SER A 192 -6.43 -13.98 13.69
CA SER A 192 -5.01 -13.93 14.06
C SER A 192 -4.13 -14.70 13.08
N ALA A 193 -4.57 -15.87 12.59
CA ALA A 193 -3.84 -16.64 11.59
C ALA A 193 -3.80 -15.93 10.24
N ALA A 194 -4.91 -15.32 9.81
CA ALA A 194 -4.97 -14.52 8.57
C ALA A 194 -4.05 -13.30 8.63
N VAL A 195 -4.09 -12.62 9.78
CA VAL A 195 -3.20 -11.50 10.10
C VAL A 195 -1.74 -11.97 10.07
N LEU A 196 -1.37 -13.00 10.83
CA LEU A 196 0.02 -13.50 10.89
C LEU A 196 0.52 -13.97 9.52
N THR A 197 -0.34 -14.51 8.67
CA THR A 197 0.01 -14.91 7.30
C THR A 197 0.27 -13.69 6.42
N LEU A 198 -0.59 -12.67 6.51
CA LEU A 198 -0.37 -11.38 5.84
C LEU A 198 0.92 -10.70 6.32
N LEU A 199 1.24 -10.81 7.62
CA LEU A 199 2.45 -10.26 8.23
C LEU A 199 3.72 -10.96 7.79
N TRP A 200 3.73 -12.29 7.87
CA TRP A 200 4.85 -13.09 7.40
C TRP A 200 5.13 -12.78 5.93
N TRP A 201 4.09 -12.70 5.10
CA TRP A 201 4.23 -12.35 3.69
C TRP A 201 4.74 -10.92 3.46
N ALA A 202 4.22 -9.95 4.20
CA ALA A 202 4.66 -8.55 4.13
C ALA A 202 6.12 -8.36 4.61
N MET A 203 6.59 -9.21 5.52
CA MET A 203 7.99 -9.24 5.98
C MET A 203 8.92 -9.95 5.00
N VAL A 204 8.47 -11.05 4.37
CA VAL A 204 9.29 -11.87 3.46
C VAL A 204 9.48 -11.21 2.08
N LYS A 205 8.54 -10.37 1.61
CA LYS A 205 8.62 -9.68 0.30
C LYS A 205 8.02 -8.25 0.32
N PRO A 206 8.63 -7.28 1.03
CA PRO A 206 8.10 -5.92 1.16
C PRO A 206 8.00 -5.16 -0.18
N GLU A 207 8.81 -5.55 -1.17
CA GLU A 207 8.93 -4.94 -2.50
C GLU A 207 7.60 -4.94 -3.27
N ILE A 208 6.86 -6.04 -3.23
CA ILE A 208 5.60 -6.26 -3.95
C ILE A 208 4.50 -5.32 -3.41
N LEU A 209 4.39 -5.21 -2.09
CA LEU A 209 3.42 -4.32 -1.43
C LEU A 209 3.81 -2.84 -1.55
N LEU A 210 5.10 -2.52 -1.65
CA LEU A 210 5.60 -1.14 -1.74
C LEU A 210 5.73 -0.61 -3.16
N GLY A 211 5.46 -1.43 -4.19
CA GLY A 211 5.62 -1.03 -5.60
C GLY A 211 7.08 -0.77 -5.99
N ARG A 212 8.03 -1.15 -5.14
CA ARG A 212 9.42 -1.26 -5.55
C ARG A 212 9.49 -2.55 -6.35
N ARG A 213 9.89 -2.46 -7.62
CA ARG A 213 10.35 -3.67 -8.33
C ARG A 213 11.32 -4.37 -7.37
N PRO A 214 11.25 -5.70 -7.22
CA PRO A 214 12.35 -6.42 -6.62
C PRO A 214 13.59 -5.85 -7.29
N LYS A 215 14.52 -5.31 -6.50
CA LYS A 215 15.89 -5.26 -6.99
C LYS A 215 16.16 -6.74 -7.15
N GLY A 216 15.93 -7.25 -8.36
CA GLY A 216 16.07 -8.65 -8.64
C GLY A 216 17.44 -9.02 -8.09
N GLU A 217 17.62 -10.28 -7.73
CA GLU A 217 18.93 -10.86 -7.87
C GLU A 217 19.34 -10.58 -9.32
N THR A 218 19.99 -9.44 -9.55
CA THR A 218 20.40 -8.98 -10.85
C THR A 218 21.50 -9.95 -11.17
N LYS A 219 21.17 -11.04 -11.88
CA LYS A 219 22.17 -11.76 -12.65
C LYS A 219 22.97 -10.68 -13.35
N ALA A 220 24.29 -10.71 -13.16
CA ALA A 220 25.18 -9.73 -13.75
C ALA A 220 24.81 -9.57 -15.23
N ALA A 221 24.77 -8.32 -15.70
CA ALA A 221 24.47 -8.02 -17.09
C ALA A 221 25.37 -8.88 -17.99
N THR A 222 24.77 -9.55 -18.97
CA THR A 222 25.54 -10.31 -19.96
C THR A 222 26.45 -9.36 -20.76
N THR A 223 27.49 -9.90 -21.41
CA THR A 223 28.39 -9.09 -22.23
C THR A 223 27.63 -8.26 -23.27
N ASP A 224 26.61 -8.84 -23.89
CA ASP A 224 25.78 -8.16 -24.90
C ASP A 224 24.94 -7.03 -24.29
N GLU A 225 24.39 -7.23 -23.09
CA GLU A 225 23.65 -6.18 -22.36
C GLU A 225 24.55 -5.02 -21.89
N GLN A 226 25.80 -5.32 -21.56
CA GLN A 226 26.80 -4.29 -21.23
C GLN A 226 27.21 -3.50 -22.47
N ASP A 227 27.41 -4.16 -23.61
CA ASP A 227 27.74 -3.52 -24.88
C ASP A 227 26.59 -2.63 -25.37
N LEU A 228 25.35 -3.14 -25.33
CA LEU A 228 24.16 -2.35 -25.67
C LEU A 228 24.01 -1.12 -24.76
N TYR A 229 24.29 -1.27 -23.45
CA TYR A 229 24.27 -0.14 -22.54
C TYR A 229 25.37 0.89 -22.86
N LYS A 230 26.58 0.47 -23.23
CA LYS A 230 27.65 1.37 -23.67
C LYS A 230 27.22 2.16 -24.91
N ARG A 231 26.75 1.47 -25.95
CA ARG A 231 26.22 2.08 -27.18
C ARG A 231 25.11 3.09 -26.88
N PHE A 232 24.19 2.74 -25.98
CA PHE A 232 23.16 3.66 -25.50
C PHE A 232 23.76 4.92 -24.86
N THR A 233 24.71 4.77 -23.93
CA THR A 233 25.31 5.94 -23.25
C THR A 233 26.14 6.82 -24.20
N GLU A 234 26.80 6.24 -25.19
CA GLU A 234 27.55 6.96 -26.21
C GLU A 234 26.63 7.76 -27.13
N MET A 235 25.59 7.12 -27.67
CA MET A 235 24.56 7.78 -28.48
C MET A 235 23.91 8.94 -27.71
N MET A 236 23.51 8.70 -26.46
CA MET A 236 22.89 9.74 -25.63
C MET A 236 23.81 10.95 -25.43
N ARG A 237 25.13 10.73 -25.28
CA ARG A 237 26.10 11.83 -25.14
C ARG A 237 26.36 12.56 -26.44
N LYS A 238 26.55 11.81 -27.54
CA LYS A 238 26.90 12.35 -28.87
C LYS A 238 25.76 13.20 -29.43
N ASP A 239 24.56 12.64 -29.45
CA ASP A 239 23.39 13.26 -30.08
C ASP A 239 22.58 14.11 -29.09
N ARG A 240 22.98 14.12 -27.82
CA ARG A 240 22.32 14.84 -26.71
C ARG A 240 20.82 14.57 -26.62
N LEU A 241 20.38 13.36 -27.00
CA LEU A 241 18.97 13.00 -27.06
C LEU A 241 18.26 13.17 -25.71
N PHE A 242 19.00 13.06 -24.60
CA PHE A 242 18.48 13.30 -23.25
C PHE A 242 17.94 14.73 -23.06
N LEU A 243 18.28 15.70 -23.91
CA LEU A 243 17.76 17.06 -23.84
C LEU A 243 16.34 17.20 -24.39
N HIS A 244 15.88 16.25 -25.22
CA HIS A 244 14.49 16.25 -25.69
C HIS A 244 13.54 15.93 -24.55
N GLU A 245 12.63 16.86 -24.25
CA GLU A 245 11.69 16.73 -23.13
C GLU A 245 10.84 15.46 -23.23
N THR A 246 10.40 15.14 -24.44
CA THR A 246 9.47 14.04 -24.77
C THR A 246 10.13 12.69 -25.04
N LEU A 247 11.45 12.56 -24.83
CA LEU A 247 12.21 11.33 -25.13
C LEU A 247 11.61 10.10 -24.45
N LYS A 248 11.23 9.12 -25.26
CA LYS A 248 10.76 7.79 -24.84
C LYS A 248 11.82 6.74 -25.09
N ILE A 249 11.65 5.59 -24.43
CA ILE A 249 12.52 4.43 -24.64
C ILE A 249 12.38 3.84 -26.06
N SER A 250 11.20 3.99 -26.68
CA SER A 250 10.97 3.61 -28.08
C SER A 250 11.93 4.35 -29.01
N ASP A 251 12.06 5.66 -28.81
CA ASP A 251 12.85 6.54 -29.66
C ASP A 251 14.33 6.17 -29.57
N ALA A 252 14.83 5.91 -28.36
CA ALA A 252 16.20 5.44 -28.14
C ALA A 252 16.46 4.03 -28.68
N ALA A 253 15.45 3.14 -28.60
CA ALA A 253 15.57 1.77 -29.10
C ALA A 253 15.57 1.72 -30.64
N GLU A 254 14.78 2.57 -31.28
CA GLU A 254 14.73 2.73 -32.73
C GLU A 254 16.09 3.18 -33.29
N VAL A 255 16.71 4.20 -32.68
CA VAL A 255 18.05 4.67 -33.10
C VAL A 255 19.12 3.58 -32.94
N LEU A 256 19.00 2.73 -31.92
CA LEU A 256 19.92 1.61 -31.69
C LEU A 256 19.56 0.34 -32.48
N SER A 257 18.45 0.35 -33.21
CA SER A 257 17.89 -0.81 -33.94
C SER A 257 17.67 -2.04 -33.05
N VAL A 258 17.10 -1.84 -31.86
CA VAL A 258 16.77 -2.90 -30.88
C VAL A 258 15.33 -2.80 -30.40
N LEU A 259 14.82 -3.84 -29.73
CA LEU A 259 13.49 -3.77 -29.12
C LEU A 259 13.52 -2.91 -27.84
N PRO A 260 12.47 -2.11 -27.55
CA PRO A 260 12.40 -1.30 -26.33
C PRO A 260 12.56 -2.10 -25.03
N ARG A 261 12.13 -3.37 -25.05
CA ARG A 261 12.30 -4.29 -23.93
C ARG A 261 13.77 -4.63 -23.69
N GLU A 262 14.51 -4.96 -24.74
CA GLU A 262 15.94 -5.30 -24.68
C GLU A 262 16.75 -4.13 -24.12
N LEU A 263 16.51 -2.92 -24.64
CA LEU A 263 17.14 -1.70 -24.12
C LEU A 263 16.78 -1.45 -22.66
N SER A 264 15.53 -1.68 -22.26
CA SER A 264 15.11 -1.53 -20.87
C SER A 264 15.84 -2.51 -19.96
N GLU A 265 15.96 -3.78 -20.37
CA GLU A 265 16.65 -4.81 -19.61
C GLU A 265 18.15 -4.50 -19.50
N ALA A 266 18.80 -4.11 -20.60
CA ALA A 266 20.20 -3.71 -20.63
C ALA A 266 20.50 -2.53 -19.68
N ILE A 267 19.70 -1.46 -19.73
CA ILE A 267 19.87 -0.30 -18.83
C ILE A 267 19.65 -0.71 -17.37
N ASN A 268 18.55 -1.41 -17.08
CA ASN A 268 18.24 -1.82 -15.71
C ASN A 268 19.33 -2.71 -15.11
N ARG A 269 19.89 -3.65 -15.88
CA ARG A 269 20.91 -4.60 -15.38
C ARG A 269 22.30 -3.96 -15.31
N SER A 270 22.66 -3.10 -16.26
CA SER A 270 24.00 -2.50 -16.34
C SER A 270 24.16 -1.27 -15.43
N SER A 271 23.12 -0.44 -15.25
CA SER A 271 23.19 0.78 -14.42
C SER A 271 22.45 0.67 -13.09
N GLY A 272 21.57 -0.33 -12.94
CA GLY A 272 20.67 -0.44 -11.79
C GLY A 272 19.50 0.56 -11.82
N ASN A 273 19.36 1.35 -12.89
CA ASN A 273 18.36 2.41 -13.02
C ASN A 273 17.32 2.07 -14.08
N SER A 274 16.09 2.57 -13.91
CA SER A 274 15.13 2.62 -15.03
C SER A 274 15.59 3.61 -16.10
N PHE A 275 15.15 3.44 -17.35
CA PHE A 275 15.40 4.39 -18.45
C PHE A 275 15.15 5.86 -18.06
N LYS A 276 14.00 6.14 -17.43
CA LYS A 276 13.65 7.51 -16.98
C LYS A 276 14.64 8.05 -15.94
N ALA A 277 15.10 7.20 -15.03
CA ALA A 277 16.07 7.59 -14.01
C ALA A 277 17.46 7.82 -14.63
N GLU A 278 17.84 7.02 -15.63
CA GLU A 278 19.09 7.17 -16.36
C GLU A 278 19.12 8.47 -17.18
N VAL A 279 18.05 8.76 -17.93
CA VAL A 279 17.88 10.04 -18.66
C VAL A 279 17.95 11.22 -17.69
N ARG A 280 17.26 11.14 -16.54
CA ARG A 280 17.31 12.18 -15.51
C ARG A 280 18.74 12.41 -15.01
N ARG A 281 19.50 11.34 -14.76
CA ARG A 281 20.91 11.43 -14.32
C ARG A 281 21.75 12.16 -15.36
N LEU A 282 21.58 11.86 -16.64
CA LEU A 282 22.28 12.55 -17.74
C LEU A 282 21.91 14.04 -17.82
N ARG A 283 20.61 14.37 -17.73
CA ARG A 283 20.14 15.77 -17.70
C ARG A 283 20.73 16.57 -16.54
N ILE A 284 20.78 15.98 -15.34
CA ILE A 284 21.38 16.64 -14.17
C ILE A 284 22.89 16.77 -14.30
N SER A 285 23.58 15.74 -14.82
CA SER A 285 25.02 15.83 -15.08
C SER A 285 25.35 16.99 -16.02
N PHE A 286 24.56 17.16 -17.09
CA PHE A 286 24.70 18.30 -18.00
C PHE A 286 24.38 19.64 -17.32
N ALA A 287 23.33 19.70 -16.50
CA ALA A 287 23.00 20.88 -15.71
C ALA A 287 24.14 21.30 -14.77
N CYS A 288 24.82 20.34 -14.13
CA CYS A 288 25.98 20.62 -13.28
C CYS A 288 27.11 21.28 -14.08
N THR A 289 27.40 20.80 -15.28
CA THR A 289 28.39 21.41 -16.17
C THR A 289 28.03 22.86 -16.51
N LEU A 290 26.75 23.12 -16.87
CA LEU A 290 26.28 24.47 -17.16
C LEU A 290 26.32 25.38 -15.92
N LEU A 291 25.97 24.87 -14.75
CA LEU A 291 25.95 25.66 -13.50
C LEU A 291 27.33 26.17 -13.11
N LEU A 292 28.39 25.41 -13.40
CA LEU A 292 29.77 25.79 -13.08
C LEU A 292 30.43 26.57 -14.21
N GLY A 293 30.12 26.24 -15.47
CA GLY A 293 30.68 26.92 -16.65
C GLY A 293 30.02 28.26 -16.97
N GLU A 294 28.77 28.48 -16.56
CA GLU A 294 27.98 29.66 -16.91
C GLU A 294 27.39 30.36 -15.65
N PRO A 295 28.23 31.02 -14.83
CA PRO A 295 27.80 31.58 -13.54
C PRO A 295 26.69 32.64 -13.66
N LYS A 296 26.64 33.36 -14.79
CA LYS A 296 25.66 34.42 -15.09
C LYS A 296 24.31 33.88 -15.57
N THR A 297 24.25 32.63 -16.05
CA THR A 297 23.02 32.04 -16.57
C THR A 297 22.07 31.70 -15.41
N SER A 298 20.79 32.04 -15.56
CA SER A 298 19.80 31.76 -14.52
C SER A 298 19.58 30.25 -14.32
N VAL A 299 19.22 29.84 -13.10
CA VAL A 299 18.90 28.43 -12.81
C VAL A 299 17.71 27.93 -13.64
N LEU A 300 16.75 28.81 -13.93
CA LEU A 300 15.58 28.50 -14.76
C LEU A 300 16.00 28.18 -16.20
N GLU A 301 16.87 29.02 -16.76
CA GLU A 301 17.37 28.84 -18.13
C GLU A 301 18.18 27.54 -18.26
N ILE A 302 19.03 27.24 -17.27
CA ILE A 302 19.76 25.96 -17.22
C ILE A 302 18.80 24.77 -17.12
N ALA A 303 17.71 24.88 -16.36
CA ALA A 303 16.71 23.82 -16.26
C ALA A 303 16.08 23.51 -17.63
N HIS A 304 15.69 24.54 -18.38
CA HIS A 304 15.12 24.37 -19.73
C HIS A 304 16.15 23.80 -20.70
N ARG A 305 17.38 24.33 -20.71
CA ARG A 305 18.47 23.81 -21.56
C ARG A 305 18.88 22.38 -21.24
N SER A 306 18.59 21.91 -20.02
CA SER A 306 18.81 20.52 -19.60
C SER A 306 17.60 19.60 -19.85
N GLY A 307 16.59 20.05 -20.60
CA GLY A 307 15.45 19.23 -21.02
C GLY A 307 14.36 19.04 -19.95
N PHE A 308 14.23 19.96 -19.01
CA PHE A 308 13.14 19.95 -18.02
C PHE A 308 12.02 20.92 -18.41
N ALA A 309 10.78 20.43 -18.32
CA ALA A 309 9.57 21.20 -18.58
C ALA A 309 9.39 22.40 -17.65
N THR A 310 9.71 22.20 -16.35
CA THR A 310 9.47 23.20 -15.31
C THR A 310 10.58 23.22 -14.27
N LYS A 311 10.78 24.39 -13.65
CA LYS A 311 11.73 24.60 -12.55
C LYS A 311 11.49 23.69 -11.34
N SER A 312 10.22 23.40 -11.03
CA SER A 312 9.85 22.55 -9.88
C SER A 312 10.35 21.10 -10.08
N VAL A 313 10.12 20.55 -11.27
CA VAL A 313 10.58 19.19 -11.63
C VAL A 313 12.11 19.12 -11.63
N PHE A 314 12.76 20.16 -12.19
CA PHE A 314 14.22 20.27 -12.18
C PHE A 314 14.79 20.31 -10.76
N ASN A 315 14.29 21.19 -9.88
CA ASN A 315 14.83 21.34 -8.53
C ASN A 315 14.73 20.05 -7.71
N THR A 316 13.60 19.34 -7.83
CA THR A 316 13.39 18.04 -7.17
C THR A 316 14.39 17.02 -7.69
N ALA A 317 14.50 16.86 -9.02
CA ALA A 317 15.44 15.94 -9.63
C ALA A 317 16.90 16.26 -9.30
N PHE A 318 17.27 17.55 -9.28
CA PHE A 318 18.62 18.00 -8.97
C PHE A 318 19.00 17.66 -7.53
N LYS A 319 18.09 17.91 -6.57
CA LYS A 319 18.31 17.57 -5.17
C LYS A 319 18.36 16.06 -4.93
N GLU A 320 17.52 15.29 -5.62
CA GLU A 320 17.56 13.82 -5.56
C GLU A 320 18.90 13.25 -6.04
N VAL A 321 19.46 13.80 -7.11
CA VAL A 321 20.70 13.28 -7.72
C VAL A 321 21.95 13.80 -7.03
N THR A 322 21.98 15.08 -6.63
CA THR A 322 23.19 15.74 -6.11
C THR A 322 23.21 15.94 -4.59
N GLY A 323 22.06 15.78 -3.93
CA GLY A 323 21.87 16.11 -2.51
C GLY A 323 21.76 17.61 -2.20
N LEU A 324 22.00 18.49 -3.18
CA LEU A 324 22.01 19.94 -3.01
C LEU A 324 20.94 20.62 -3.87
N SER A 325 20.58 21.86 -3.56
CA SER A 325 19.82 22.69 -4.50
C SER A 325 20.75 23.21 -5.60
N PRO A 326 20.24 23.53 -6.81
CA PRO A 326 21.07 24.06 -7.90
C PRO A 326 21.87 25.30 -7.50
N SER A 327 21.26 26.23 -6.75
CA SER A 327 21.93 27.44 -6.26
C SER A 327 23.02 27.12 -5.22
N ALA A 328 22.78 26.16 -4.33
CA ALA A 328 23.78 25.73 -3.35
C ALA A 328 24.96 25.00 -4.03
N TYR A 329 24.67 24.16 -5.03
CA TYR A 329 25.68 23.49 -5.83
C TYR A 329 26.59 24.50 -6.56
N ARG A 330 25.99 25.52 -7.21
CA ARG A 330 26.73 26.61 -7.85
C ARG A 330 27.62 27.36 -6.86
N LYS A 331 27.07 27.75 -5.70
CA LYS A 331 27.84 28.46 -4.66
C LYS A 331 29.04 27.66 -4.19
N LYS A 332 28.86 26.35 -3.95
CA LYS A 332 29.93 25.46 -3.50
C LYS A 332 31.06 25.32 -4.54
N GLY A 333 30.71 25.16 -5.82
CA GLY A 333 31.68 24.97 -6.89
C GLY A 333 32.51 26.21 -7.25
N HIS A 334 32.08 27.42 -6.87
CA HIS A 334 32.88 28.64 -7.01
C HIS A 334 33.62 29.05 -5.73
N GLN A 335 33.48 28.29 -4.64
CA GLN A 335 34.18 28.51 -3.37
C GLN A 335 35.35 27.52 -3.15
N SER A 336 35.58 26.60 -4.09
CA SER A 336 36.67 25.60 -4.09
C SER A 336 37.66 25.94 -5.19
#